data_AF-A0A0T6DTP3-F1
#
_entry.id   AF-A0A0T6DTP3-F1
#
_cell.length_a   1.000
_cell.length_b   1.000
_cell.length_c   1.000
_cell.angle_alpha   90.00
_cell.angle_beta   90.00
_cell.angle_gamma   90.00
#
_symmetry.space_group_name_H-M   'P 1'
#
loop_
_entity.id
_entity.type
_entity.pdbx_description
1 polymer ?
#
loop_
_entity_poly.entity_id
_entity_poly.type
_entity_poly.pdbx_seq_one_letter_code
_entity_poly.pdbx_strand_id
1 'polypeptide(L)'
;MIDELGIKAKLTMWGRWVGRGNIAAAPVGGGSVGSCSPLGYKSAWSFILPSDGGGVDIGCDDDMLDIEHAMSYLKTHDAFSYRLIKLKYRYGYSYQRLAQKLTKSMPEYRRGGIKAGMKMCHKHCKTLVDRAEGEIEQMLTEEIV
;
A
#
# COMPACT_ATOMS: atom_id res chain seq x y z
N MET A 1 8.49 18.89 5.83
CA MET A 1 8.34 18.15 7.09
C MET A 1 7.06 17.35 7.00
N ILE A 2 7.17 16.06 6.67
CA ILE A 2 6.06 15.11 6.68
C ILE A 2 5.68 14.74 8.14
N ASP A 3 6.45 15.18 9.12
CA ASP A 3 6.27 14.88 10.55
C ASP A 3 4.93 15.32 11.14
N GLU A 4 4.29 16.34 10.57
CA GLU A 4 2.96 16.81 11.00
C GLU A 4 1.79 16.04 10.32
N LEU A 5 2.09 15.19 9.33
CA LEU A 5 1.07 14.41 8.62
C LEU A 5 0.76 13.12 9.37
N GLY A 6 -0.53 12.88 9.66
CA GLY A 6 -0.96 11.60 10.22
C GLY A 6 -0.66 10.41 9.31
N ILE A 7 -0.53 9.21 9.89
CA ILE A 7 -0.11 7.97 9.20
C ILE A 7 -0.87 7.69 7.90
N LYS A 8 -2.16 8.02 7.84
CA LYS A 8 -3.00 7.85 6.64
C LYS A 8 -2.52 8.69 5.46
N ALA A 9 -2.08 9.91 5.71
CA ALA A 9 -1.53 10.79 4.69
C ALA A 9 -0.16 10.30 4.25
N LYS A 10 0.72 9.92 5.19
CA LYS A 10 2.04 9.31 4.91
C LYS A 10 1.91 8.06 4.02
N LEU A 11 1.02 7.13 4.37
CA LEU A 11 0.77 5.91 3.58
C LEU A 11 0.14 6.20 2.22
N THR A 12 -0.70 7.24 2.11
CA THR A 12 -1.26 7.66 0.81
C THR A 12 -0.18 8.23 -0.10
N MET A 13 0.76 9.01 0.45
CA MET A 13 1.93 9.49 -0.29
C MET A 13 2.82 8.34 -0.72
N TRP A 14 3.14 7.41 0.19
CA TRP A 14 3.88 6.20 -0.11
C TRP A 14 3.24 5.40 -1.24
N GLY A 15 1.93 5.16 -1.18
CA GLY A 15 1.20 4.43 -2.22
C GLY A 15 1.34 5.05 -3.62
N ARG A 16 1.36 6.38 -3.68
CA ARG A 16 1.60 7.13 -4.93
C ARG A 16 3.06 7.08 -5.37
N TRP A 17 4.00 7.23 -4.43
CA TRP A 17 5.44 7.16 -4.65
C TRP A 17 5.85 5.79 -5.21
N VAL A 18 5.40 4.70 -4.59
CA VAL A 18 5.59 3.32 -5.09
C VAL A 18 4.92 3.11 -6.45
N GLY A 19 3.73 3.69 -6.66
CA GLY A 19 2.98 3.59 -7.91
C GLY A 19 3.66 4.25 -9.11
N ARG A 20 4.55 5.23 -8.87
CA ARG A 20 5.36 5.89 -9.91
C ARG A 20 6.56 5.05 -10.37
N GLY A 21 6.87 3.95 -9.68
CA GLY A 21 8.02 3.09 -10.00
C GLY A 21 9.32 3.57 -9.36
N ASN A 22 9.26 4.41 -8.32
CA ASN A 22 10.44 4.84 -7.56
C ASN A 22 11.06 3.68 -6.76
N ILE A 23 10.32 2.58 -6.56
CA ILE A 23 10.90 1.28 -6.20
C ILE A 23 11.29 0.53 -7.47
N ALA A 24 12.22 1.11 -8.23
CA ALA A 24 12.92 0.36 -9.27
C ALA A 24 14.04 -0.41 -8.55
N ALA A 25 13.95 -1.74 -8.58
CA ALA A 25 15.05 -2.60 -8.21
C ALA A 25 16.33 -2.09 -8.90
N ALA A 26 17.35 -1.76 -8.11
CA ALA A 26 18.67 -1.39 -8.63
C ALA A 26 19.13 -2.41 -9.67
N PRO A 27 19.24 -2.04 -10.96
CA PRO A 27 20.00 -2.84 -11.90
C PRO A 27 21.43 -2.35 -11.79
N VAL A 28 22.34 -3.27 -11.48
CA VAL A 28 23.74 -3.14 -11.83
C VAL A 28 23.80 -2.83 -13.33
N GLY A 29 24.22 -1.62 -13.69
CA GLY A 29 24.44 -1.22 -15.08
C GLY A 29 23.53 -0.09 -15.54
N GLY A 30 24.16 1.03 -15.93
CA GLY A 30 23.54 2.32 -16.20
C GLY A 30 22.45 2.32 -17.28
N GLY A 31 21.50 3.24 -17.09
CA GLY A 31 20.71 3.80 -18.19
C GLY A 31 19.22 3.96 -17.90
N SER A 32 18.76 5.20 -17.95
CA SER A 32 17.37 5.64 -18.13
C SER A 32 16.43 5.60 -16.91
N VAL A 33 16.19 6.82 -16.40
CA VAL A 33 15.04 7.22 -15.59
C VAL A 33 13.75 6.93 -16.36
N GLY A 34 12.93 6.02 -15.84
CA GLY A 34 11.55 5.86 -16.28
C GLY A 34 11.17 4.42 -16.64
N SER A 35 10.13 3.95 -15.95
CA SER A 35 9.31 2.79 -16.33
C SER A 35 9.91 1.41 -16.09
N CYS A 36 9.51 0.80 -14.97
CA CYS A 36 9.08 -0.60 -14.92
C CYS A 36 8.27 -0.89 -13.65
N SER A 37 7.00 -0.45 -13.60
CA SER A 37 6.02 -1.04 -12.68
C SER A 37 5.34 -2.23 -13.38
N PRO A 38 5.50 -3.48 -12.91
CA PRO A 38 4.81 -4.62 -13.50
C PRO A 38 3.38 -4.69 -12.93
N LEU A 39 2.46 -3.88 -13.44
CA LEU A 39 1.05 -3.93 -13.05
C LEU A 39 0.11 -3.64 -14.23
N GLY A 40 -0.26 -4.71 -14.93
CA GLY A 40 -1.41 -4.75 -15.84
C GLY A 40 -1.22 -3.97 -17.13
N TYR A 41 -1.83 -4.46 -18.21
CA TYR A 41 -1.94 -3.73 -19.48
C TYR A 41 -2.52 -2.33 -19.23
N LYS A 42 -1.65 -1.31 -19.15
CA LYS A 42 -2.08 0.07 -19.30
C LYS A 42 -2.32 0.28 -20.79
N SER A 43 -3.51 0.70 -21.19
CA SER A 43 -3.81 0.95 -22.60
C SER A 43 -2.89 2.05 -23.13
N ALA A 44 -2.58 2.02 -24.43
CA ALA A 44 -1.72 3.00 -25.09
C ALA A 44 -2.14 4.47 -24.82
N TRP A 45 -3.42 4.69 -24.50
CA TRP A 45 -3.97 5.99 -24.10
C TRP A 45 -3.40 6.55 -22.79
N SER A 46 -2.90 5.70 -21.89
CA SER A 46 -2.25 6.13 -20.65
C SER A 46 -0.88 6.79 -20.84
N PHE A 47 -0.27 6.65 -22.03
CA PHE A 47 0.97 7.34 -22.40
C PHE A 47 0.71 8.69 -23.07
N ILE A 48 -0.50 8.89 -23.63
CA ILE A 48 -0.84 10.07 -24.42
C ILE A 48 -1.54 11.14 -23.57
N LEU A 49 -2.30 10.73 -22.55
CA LEU A 49 -2.98 11.67 -21.67
C LEU A 49 -2.07 12.07 -20.50
N PRO A 50 -1.82 13.37 -20.27
CA PRO A 50 -1.15 13.83 -19.07
C PRO A 50 -1.96 13.35 -17.86
N SER A 51 -1.33 12.55 -17.01
CA SER A 51 -1.92 12.15 -15.74
C SER A 51 -2.02 13.38 -14.84
N ASP A 52 -3.23 13.86 -14.57
CA ASP A 52 -3.55 14.90 -13.57
C ASP A 52 -3.27 14.41 -12.12
N GLY A 53 -2.02 14.06 -11.85
CA GLY A 53 -1.56 13.58 -10.56
C GLY A 53 -0.37 14.39 -10.12
N GLY A 54 -0.62 15.35 -9.22
CA GLY A 54 0.37 16.24 -8.61
C GLY A 54 1.69 15.54 -8.28
N GLY A 55 2.79 16.21 -8.63
CA GLY A 55 4.15 15.80 -8.27
C GLY A 55 4.22 15.60 -6.76
N VAL A 56 4.77 14.47 -6.34
CA VAL A 56 5.24 14.33 -4.96
C VAL A 56 6.62 14.96 -4.96
N ASP A 57 6.82 15.91 -4.07
CA ASP A 57 8.04 16.72 -3.96
C ASP A 57 9.25 15.82 -3.65
N ILE A 58 10.41 16.16 -4.22
CA ILE A 58 11.66 15.37 -4.14
C ILE A 58 12.17 15.28 -2.68
N GLY A 59 11.76 16.22 -1.81
CA GLY A 59 12.07 16.21 -0.39
C GLY A 59 11.32 15.18 0.48
N CYS A 60 10.60 14.22 -0.14
CA CYS A 60 9.88 13.17 0.58
C CYS A 60 10.51 11.78 0.43
N ASP A 61 11.59 11.63 -0.37
CA ASP A 61 12.12 10.30 -0.70
C ASP A 61 12.66 9.56 0.54
N ASP A 62 13.34 10.24 1.46
CA ASP A 62 13.85 9.64 2.69
C ASP A 62 12.70 9.14 3.59
N ASP A 63 11.70 9.99 3.84
CA ASP A 63 10.49 9.61 4.59
C ASP A 63 9.74 8.43 3.94
N MET A 64 9.72 8.36 2.60
CA MET A 64 9.08 7.26 1.88
C MET A 64 9.91 5.96 1.95
N LEU A 65 11.24 6.06 2.06
CA LEU A 65 12.13 4.93 2.26
C LEU A 65 11.97 4.32 3.64
N ASP A 66 11.82 5.13 4.69
CA ASP A 66 11.53 4.65 6.04
C ASP A 66 10.19 3.89 6.09
N ILE A 67 9.16 4.44 5.44
CA ILE A 67 7.88 3.74 5.29
C ILE A 67 8.04 2.44 4.49
N GLU A 68 8.88 2.41 3.45
CA GLU A 68 9.15 1.18 2.69
C GLU A 68 9.93 0.14 3.52
N HIS A 69 10.80 0.58 4.43
CA HIS A 69 11.49 -0.29 5.38
C HIS A 69 10.48 -0.93 6.35
N ALA A 70 9.62 -0.13 6.98
CA ALA A 70 8.53 -0.62 7.82
C ALA A 70 7.58 -1.56 7.07
N MET A 71 7.25 -1.24 5.81
CA MET A 71 6.43 -2.11 4.95
C MET A 71 7.13 -3.42 4.58
N SER A 72 8.46 -3.40 4.42
CA SER A 72 9.27 -4.60 4.15
C SER A 72 9.34 -5.50 5.37
N TYR A 73 9.48 -4.92 6.56
CA TYR A 73 9.38 -5.65 7.83
C TYR A 73 8.02 -6.31 7.97
N LEU A 74 6.92 -5.55 7.80
CA LEU A 74 5.56 -6.10 7.80
C LEU A 74 5.38 -7.23 6.80
N LYS A 75 5.94 -7.13 5.60
CA LYS A 75 5.84 -8.19 4.59
C LYS A 75 6.40 -9.52 5.08
N THR A 76 7.41 -9.50 5.94
CA THR A 76 8.05 -10.70 6.51
C THR A 76 7.34 -11.22 7.77
N HIS A 77 6.91 -10.34 8.66
CA HIS A 77 6.34 -10.71 9.96
C HIS A 77 4.80 -10.81 9.97
N ASP A 78 4.11 -9.94 9.21
CA ASP A 78 2.66 -9.97 9.02
C ASP A 78 2.27 -9.69 7.57
N ALA A 79 2.37 -10.74 6.75
CA ALA A 79 2.02 -10.70 5.34
C ALA A 79 0.54 -10.33 5.08
N PHE A 80 -0.35 -10.48 6.08
CA PHE A 80 -1.74 -10.08 5.97
C PHE A 80 -1.90 -8.57 6.07
N SER A 81 -1.34 -7.95 7.11
CA SER A 81 -1.35 -6.49 7.31
C SER A 81 -0.64 -5.75 6.18
N TYR A 82 0.53 -6.24 5.74
CA TYR A 82 1.19 -5.72 4.53
C TYR A 82 0.25 -5.71 3.31
N ARG A 83 -0.48 -6.81 3.09
CA ARG A 83 -1.40 -6.94 1.95
C ARG A 83 -2.57 -5.97 2.06
N LEU A 84 -3.12 -5.76 3.25
CA LEU A 84 -4.20 -4.80 3.49
C LEU A 84 -3.77 -3.37 3.13
N ILE A 85 -2.65 -2.94 3.68
CA ILE A 85 -2.12 -1.58 3.49
C ILE A 85 -1.77 -1.36 2.02
N LYS A 86 -1.13 -2.34 1.38
CA LYS A 86 -0.84 -2.30 -0.06
C LYS A 86 -2.12 -2.18 -0.90
N LEU A 87 -3.16 -2.97 -0.62
CA LEU A 87 -4.43 -2.88 -1.36
C LEU A 87 -5.15 -1.54 -1.13
N LYS A 88 -5.09 -1.02 0.09
CA LYS A 88 -5.74 0.24 0.44
C LYS A 88 -5.05 1.45 -0.19
N TYR A 89 -3.73 1.57 0.00
CA TYR A 89 -2.99 2.80 -0.28
C TYR A 89 -2.28 2.80 -1.63
N ARG A 90 -1.69 1.68 -2.04
CA ARG A 90 -1.04 1.57 -3.37
C ARG A 90 -2.04 1.38 -4.50
N TYR A 91 -3.06 0.54 -4.29
CA TYR A 91 -4.06 0.25 -5.32
C TYR A 91 -5.36 1.07 -5.18
N GLY A 92 -5.49 1.88 -4.12
CA GLY A 92 -6.64 2.75 -3.92
C GLY A 92 -7.96 2.01 -3.67
N TYR A 93 -7.96 0.80 -3.11
CA TYR A 93 -9.20 0.05 -2.92
C TYR A 93 -10.09 0.72 -1.86
N SER A 94 -11.40 0.77 -2.14
CA SER A 94 -12.39 1.15 -1.13
C SER A 94 -12.54 0.04 -0.07
N TYR A 95 -13.00 0.38 1.13
CA TYR A 95 -13.27 -0.61 2.18
C TYR A 95 -14.26 -1.69 1.76
N GLN A 96 -15.24 -1.34 0.91
CA GLN A 96 -16.17 -2.31 0.35
C GLN A 96 -15.47 -3.31 -0.59
N ARG A 97 -14.58 -2.82 -1.46
CA ARG A 97 -13.82 -3.68 -2.38
C ARG A 97 -12.83 -4.57 -1.62
N LEU A 98 -12.17 -4.04 -0.61
CA LEU A 98 -11.32 -4.82 0.30
C LEU A 98 -12.13 -5.90 1.01
N ALA A 99 -13.29 -5.56 1.58
CA ALA A 99 -14.14 -6.50 2.29
C ALA A 99 -14.57 -7.67 1.39
N GLN A 100 -14.96 -7.40 0.14
CA GLN A 100 -15.29 -8.45 -0.84
C GLN A 100 -14.09 -9.35 -1.17
N LYS A 101 -12.90 -8.77 -1.34
CA LYS A 101 -11.66 -9.52 -1.63
C LYS A 101 -11.21 -10.37 -0.44
N LEU A 102 -11.35 -9.84 0.77
CA LEU A 102 -11.02 -10.52 2.03
C LEU A 102 -12.01 -11.65 2.31
N THR A 103 -13.30 -11.45 2.08
CA THR A 103 -14.33 -12.51 2.17
C THR A 103 -13.96 -13.74 1.33
N LYS A 104 -13.37 -13.54 0.14
CA LYS A 104 -12.97 -14.66 -0.74
C LYS A 104 -11.64 -15.31 -0.35
N SER A 105 -10.77 -14.59 0.33
CA SER A 105 -9.40 -15.04 0.64
C SER A 105 -9.26 -15.60 2.05
N MET A 106 -10.06 -15.14 3.01
CA MET A 106 -10.01 -15.56 4.41
C MET A 106 -10.65 -16.95 4.60
N PRO A 107 -9.99 -17.88 5.30
CA PRO A 107 -10.51 -19.22 5.55
C PRO A 107 -11.82 -19.23 6.34
N GLU A 108 -12.00 -18.27 7.26
CA GLU A 108 -13.24 -18.12 8.07
C GLU A 108 -14.51 -17.97 7.24
N TYR A 109 -14.40 -17.33 6.08
CA TYR A 109 -15.52 -17.01 5.19
C TYR A 109 -15.66 -18.00 4.02
N ARG A 110 -14.70 -18.92 3.87
CA ARG A 110 -14.75 -19.99 2.87
C ARG A 110 -15.71 -21.10 3.32
N ARG A 111 -16.08 -21.96 2.37
CA ARG A 111 -16.94 -23.13 2.63
C ARG A 111 -16.26 -24.01 3.69
N GLY A 112 -16.95 -24.23 4.82
CA GLY A 112 -16.42 -24.98 5.98
C GLY A 112 -15.83 -24.11 7.10
N GLY A 113 -15.73 -22.79 6.91
CA GLY A 113 -15.36 -21.85 7.96
C GLY A 113 -16.53 -21.46 8.88
N ILE A 114 -16.22 -20.92 10.05
CA ILE A 114 -17.20 -20.51 11.08
C ILE A 114 -18.20 -19.47 10.54
N LYS A 115 -17.76 -18.65 9.58
CA LYS A 115 -18.56 -17.59 8.94
C LYS A 115 -18.88 -17.94 7.47
N ALA A 116 -18.88 -19.21 7.11
CA ALA A 116 -19.22 -19.66 5.75
C ALA A 116 -20.59 -19.12 5.32
N GLY A 117 -20.66 -18.50 4.15
CA GLY A 117 -21.89 -17.89 3.62
C GLY A 117 -22.12 -16.44 4.05
N MET A 118 -21.37 -15.94 5.04
CA MET A 118 -21.39 -14.52 5.41
C MET A 118 -20.42 -13.71 4.57
N LYS A 119 -20.71 -12.41 4.40
CA LYS A 119 -19.79 -11.45 3.78
C LYS A 119 -19.14 -10.60 4.85
N MET A 120 -17.85 -10.33 4.69
CA MET A 120 -17.16 -9.38 5.56
C MET A 120 -17.76 -7.99 5.37
N CYS A 121 -18.09 -7.31 6.47
CA CYS A 121 -18.62 -5.96 6.40
C CYS A 121 -17.48 -4.95 6.21
N HIS A 122 -17.78 -3.82 5.57
CA HIS A 122 -16.80 -2.75 5.34
C HIS A 122 -16.29 -2.14 6.67
N LYS A 123 -17.11 -2.14 7.73
CA LYS A 123 -16.71 -1.66 9.07
C LYS A 123 -15.61 -2.54 9.68
N HIS A 124 -15.78 -3.87 9.60
CA HIS A 124 -14.75 -4.80 10.06
C HIS A 124 -13.49 -4.73 9.21
N CYS A 125 -13.63 -4.52 7.89
CA CYS A 125 -12.48 -4.26 7.04
C CYS A 125 -11.74 -2.98 7.45
N LYS A 126 -12.49 -1.92 7.80
CA LYS A 126 -11.91 -0.66 8.26
C LYS A 126 -11.13 -0.87 9.56
N THR A 127 -11.68 -1.59 10.54
CA THR A 127 -10.96 -1.87 11.80
C THR A 127 -9.68 -2.66 11.59
N LEU A 128 -9.66 -3.62 10.65
CA LEU A 128 -8.43 -4.36 10.32
C LEU A 128 -7.38 -3.47 9.67
N VAL A 129 -7.81 -2.54 8.81
CA VAL A 129 -6.91 -1.56 8.18
C VAL A 129 -6.40 -0.56 9.21
N ASP A 130 -7.26 0.00 10.06
CA ASP A 130 -6.87 0.93 11.13
C ASP A 130 -5.87 0.27 12.10
N ARG A 131 -6.02 -1.03 12.40
CA ARG A 131 -5.05 -1.78 13.21
C ARG A 131 -3.69 -1.90 12.51
N ALA A 132 -3.69 -2.28 11.24
CA ALA A 132 -2.48 -2.42 10.45
C ALA A 132 -1.74 -1.07 10.28
N GLU A 133 -2.49 0.03 10.18
CA GLU A 133 -1.94 1.39 10.19
C GLU A 133 -1.25 1.72 11.52
N GLY A 134 -1.87 1.36 12.65
CA GLY A 134 -1.28 1.56 13.98
C GLY A 134 0.01 0.76 14.18
N GLU A 135 0.11 -0.43 13.61
CA GLU A 135 1.35 -1.23 13.63
C GLU A 135 2.49 -0.51 12.88
N ILE A 136 2.22 0.09 11.71
CA ILE A 136 3.22 0.93 11.01
C ILE A 136 3.59 2.16 11.82
N GLU A 137 2.60 2.85 12.36
CA GLU A 137 2.84 4.06 13.16
C GLU A 137 3.75 3.76 14.36
N GLN A 138 3.55 2.62 15.02
CA GLN A 138 4.43 2.15 16.09
C GLN A 138 5.86 1.90 15.60
N MET A 139 6.04 1.15 14.51
CA MET A 139 7.38 0.87 13.97
C MET A 139 8.14 2.16 13.58
N LEU A 140 7.46 3.10 12.95
CA LEU A 140 8.05 4.39 12.58
C LEU A 140 8.40 5.27 13.78
N THR A 141 7.73 5.07 14.92
CA THR A 141 8.01 5.82 16.16
C THR A 141 9.11 5.14 16.97
N GLU A 142 9.17 3.81 16.95
CA GLU A 142 10.16 3.00 17.68
C GLU A 142 11.54 2.97 17.00
N GLU A 143 11.62 3.16 15.67
CA GLU A 143 12.91 3.32 14.94
C GLU A 143 13.64 4.64 15.27
N ILE A 144 13.03 5.55 16.05
CA ILE A 144 13.62 6.84 16.46
C ILE A 144 14.38 6.74 17.81
N VAL A 145 14.55 5.55 18.40
CA VAL A 145 15.26 5.35 19.70
C VAL A 145 16.58 4.60 19.54
#